data_AF-A0AB34SM37-F1
#
_entry.id   AF-A0AB34SM37-F1
#
_cell.length_a   1.000
_cell.length_b   1.000
_cell.length_c   1.000
_cell.angle_alpha   90.00
_cell.angle_beta   90.00
_cell.angle_gamma   90.00
#
_symmetry.space_group_name_H-M   'P 1'
#
loop_
_entity.id
_entity.type
_entity.pdbx_description
1 polymer ?
#
loop_
_entity_poly.entity_id
_entity_poly.type
_entity_poly.pdbx_seq_one_letter_code
_entity_poly.pdbx_strand_id
1 'polypeptide(L)' 'MLLQEGVDFKVIQERLGHSDINTTLNIYSHVTDEMQKSATDKISNLIFSSKLI' A
#
# COMPACT_ATOMS: atom_id res chain seq x y z
N MET A 1 1.56 -5.26 9.47
CA MET A 1 0.14 -5.33 9.01
C MET A 1 0.13 -5.85 7.58
N LEU A 2 -0.82 -6.69 7.13
CA LEU A 2 -0.78 -7.30 5.77
C LEU A 2 -0.57 -6.29 4.63
N LEU A 3 -1.09 -5.07 4.80
CA LEU A 3 -0.85 -3.96 3.89
C LEU A 3 0.62 -3.50 3.80
N GLN A 4 1.35 -3.49 4.92
CA GLN A 4 2.78 -3.15 4.97
C GLN A 4 3.64 -4.18 4.25
N GLU A 5 3.19 -5.44 4.20
CA GLU A 5 3.83 -6.51 3.43
C GLU A 5 3.51 -6.41 1.92
N GLY A 6 2.81 -5.35 1.49
CA GLY A 6 2.46 -5.11 0.08
C GLY A 6 1.27 -5.93 -0.43
N VAL A 7 0.46 -6.50 0.45
CA VAL A 7 -0.76 -7.21 0.05
C VAL A 7 -1.84 -6.21 -0.33
N ASP A 8 -2.45 -6.41 -1.51
CA ASP A 8 -3.53 -5.58 -2.04
C ASP A 8 -4.78 -5.58 -1.14
N PHE A 9 -5.44 -4.42 -1.03
CA PHE A 9 -6.65 -4.26 -0.21
C PHE A 9 -7.78 -5.20 -0.61
N LYS A 10 -7.92 -5.54 -1.89
CA LYS A 10 -8.95 -6.46 -2.38
C LYS A 10 -8.70 -7.89 -1.90
N VAL A 11 -7.44 -8.32 -1.87
CA VAL A 11 -7.05 -9.62 -1.34
C VAL A 11 -7.32 -9.70 0.16
N ILE A 12 -7.03 -8.63 0.90
CA ILE A 12 -7.35 -8.53 2.33
C ILE A 12 -8.87 -8.56 2.54
N GLN A 13 -9.63 -7.80 1.75
CA GLN A 13 -11.10 -7.77 1.79
C GLN A 13 -11.70 -9.17 1.61
N GLU A 14 -11.28 -9.91 0.59
CA GLU A 14 -11.77 -11.25 0.30
C GLU A 14 -11.41 -12.25 1.39
N ARG A 15 -10.16 -12.22 1.87
CA ARG A 15 -9.70 -13.12 2.95
C ARG A 15 -10.46 -12.90 4.26
N LEU A 16 -10.85 -11.68 4.55
CA LEU A 16 -11.61 -11.32 5.75
C LEU A 16 -13.13 -11.44 5.56
N GLY A 17 -13.60 -11.69 4.33
CA GLY A 17 -15.02 -11.82 4.02
C GLY A 17 -15.81 -10.51 4.16
N HIS A 18 -15.15 -9.35 4.04
CA HIS A 18 -15.83 -8.06 4.09
C HIS A 18 -16.58 -7.84 2.76
N SER A 19 -17.91 -7.83 2.82
CA SER A 19 -18.75 -7.53 1.66
C SER A 19 -18.55 -6.11 1.14
N ASP A 20 -18.31 -5.15 2.04
CA ASP A 20 -18.00 -3.76 1.73
C ASP A 20 -16.49 -3.49 1.85
N ILE A 21 -15.89 -2.88 0.81
CA ILE A 21 -14.50 -2.46 0.82
C ILE A 21 -14.23 -1.37 1.87
N ASN A 22 -15.23 -0.53 2.18
CA ASN A 22 -15.08 0.53 3.18
C ASN A 22 -14.76 -0.04 4.57
N THR A 23 -15.28 -1.23 4.92
CA THR A 23 -14.94 -1.90 6.18
C THR A 23 -13.44 -2.22 6.24
N THR A 24 -12.88 -2.73 5.14
CA THR A 24 -11.45 -3.05 5.06
C THR A 24 -10.59 -1.79 5.08
N LEU A 25 -11.00 -0.75 4.34
CA LEU A 25 -10.27 0.52 4.32
C LEU A 25 -10.30 1.18 5.70
N ASN A 26 -11.45 1.31 6.36
CA ASN A 26 -11.53 1.95 7.67
C ASN A 26 -10.67 1.27 8.75
N ILE A 27 -10.46 -0.05 8.66
CA ILE A 27 -9.66 -0.81 9.63
C ILE A 27 -8.17 -0.79 9.26
N TYR A 28 -7.83 -0.85 7.97
CA TYR A 28 -6.46 -1.11 7.51
C TYR A 28 -5.83 0.01 6.70
N SER A 29 -6.53 1.11 6.39
CA SER A 29 -5.98 2.22 5.60
C SER A 29 -5.10 3.20 6.38
N HIS A 30 -4.74 2.88 7.62
CA HIS A 30 -3.85 3.74 8.39
C HIS A 30 -2.46 3.76 7.76
N VAL A 31 -2.12 4.88 7.13
CA VAL A 31 -0.81 5.08 6.52
C VAL A 31 0.16 5.50 7.62
N THR A 32 1.23 4.73 7.78
CA THR A 32 2.33 5.08 8.69
C THR A 32 3.38 5.92 7.97
N ASP A 33 4.17 6.69 8.71
CA ASP A 33 5.27 7.50 8.16
C ASP A 33 6.27 6.66 7.37
N GLU A 34 6.54 5.44 7.82
CA GLU A 34 7.42 4.48 7.15
C GLU A 34 6.88 4.08 5.76
N MET A 35 5.57 3.87 5.65
CA MET A 35 4.92 3.57 4.35
C MET A 35 5.03 4.77 3.39
N GLN A 36 4.86 6.00 3.89
CA GLN A 36 5.04 7.20 3.06
C GLN A 36 6.49 7.36 2.60
N LYS A 37 7.45 7.11 3.49
CA LYS A 37 8.88 7.14 3.15
C LYS A 37 9.21 6.10 2.08
N SER A 38 8.77 4.86 2.26
CA SER A 38 8.96 3.78 1.28
C SER A 38 8.35 4.12 -0.09
N ALA A 39 7.15 4.72 -0.11
CA ALA A 39 6.52 5.17 -1.34
C ALA A 39 7.34 6.28 -2.03
N THR A 40 7.84 7.25 -1.25
CA THR A 40 8.68 8.35 -1.74
C THR A 40 10.00 7.83 -2.33
N ASP A 41 10.64 6.88 -1.65
CA ASP A 41 11.89 6.26 -2.12
C ASP A 41 11.67 5.49 -3.43
N LYS A 42 10.56 4.72 -3.53
CA LYS A 42 10.20 4.00 -4.75
C LYS A 42 9.94 4.95 -5.92
N ILE A 43 9.17 6.01 -5.70
CA ILE A 43 8.88 7.03 -6.72
C ILE A 43 10.17 7.72 -7.16
N SER A 44 11.01 8.13 -6.20
CA SER A 44 12.31 8.76 -6.48
C SER A 44 13.18 7.84 -7.33
N ASN A 45 13.28 6.56 -6.95
CA ASN A 45 14.04 5.58 -7.72
C ASN A 45 13.51 5.41 -9.14
N LEU A 46 12.19 5.35 -9.35
CA LEU A 46 11.62 5.25 -10.71
C LEU A 46 11.93 6.50 -11.56
N ILE A 47 11.76 7.68 -10.98
CA ILE A 47 12.01 8.95 -11.66
C ILE A 47 13.50 9.12 -12.00
N PHE A 48 14.39 8.87 -11.04
CA PHE A 48 15.83 9.10 -11.22
C PHE A 48 16.55 7.94 -11.94
N SER A 49 16.06 6.69 -11.82
CA SER A 49 16.59 5.56 -12.60
C SER A 49 16.22 5.67 -14.09
N SER A 50 15.05 6.23 -14.42
CA SER A 50 14.66 6.48 -15.82
C SER A 50 15.44 7.60 -16.52
N LYS A 51 16.22 8.40 -15.78
CA LYS A 51 17.00 9.54 -16.30
C LYS A 51 18.46 9.19 -16.64
N LEU A 52 18.83 7.91 -16.58
CA LEU A 52 20.20 7.42 -16.79
C LEU A 52 20.44 6.79 -18.18
N ILE A 53 19.57 7.08 -19.16
CA ILE A 53 19.75 6.74 -20.58
C ILE A 53 19.68 8.02 -21.41
#